data_AF-A0A7K2C2R1-F1
#
_entry.id   AF-A0A7K2C2R1-F1
#
_cell.length_a   1.000
_cell.length_b   1.000
_cell.length_c   1.000
_cell.angle_alpha   90.00
_cell.angle_beta   90.00
_cell.angle_gamma   90.00
#
_symmetry.space_group_name_H-M   'P 1'
#
loop_
_entity.id
_entity.type
_entity.pdbx_description
1 polymer ?
#
loop_
_entity_poly.entity_id
_entity_poly.type
_entity_poly.pdbx_seq_one_letter_code
_entity_poly.pdbx_strand_id
1 'polypeptide(L)'
;MDAIVQRSLLIHISEMDVRVNPQGDLSELTTARSELQKQRVKDIVTAFMDLPEANRFAITWWGLRDPESWLIEFWGNPEWGLLFDAAYRPKPAYEGFLEALTGN
;
A
#
# COMPACT_ATOMS: atom_id res chain seq x y z
N MET A 1 -7.77 12.83 7.20
CA MET A 1 -9.08 12.31 6.73
C MET A 1 -10.24 13.01 7.44
N ASP A 2 -10.04 13.48 8.67
CA ASP A 2 -11.04 14.11 9.55
C ASP A 2 -11.81 15.27 8.92
N ALA A 3 -11.16 16.15 8.17
CA ALA A 3 -11.82 17.27 7.51
C ALA A 3 -12.86 16.84 6.45
N ILE A 4 -12.67 15.66 5.84
CA ILE A 4 -13.61 15.08 4.87
C ILE A 4 -14.78 14.41 5.62
N VAL A 5 -14.47 13.70 6.71
CA VAL A 5 -15.47 13.06 7.58
C VAL A 5 -16.45 14.09 8.15
N GLN A 6 -15.95 15.25 8.60
CA GLN A 6 -16.79 16.36 9.12
C GLN A 6 -17.77 16.91 8.10
N ARG A 7 -17.53 16.69 6.80
CA ARG A 7 -18.39 17.13 5.69
C ARG A 7 -19.31 16.01 5.19
N SER A 8 -19.33 14.86 5.85
CA SER A 8 -20.11 13.67 5.45
C SER A 8 -19.83 13.20 4.03
N LEU A 9 -18.58 13.36 3.58
CA LEU A 9 -18.14 12.92 2.25
C LEU A 9 -17.47 11.55 2.31
N LEU A 10 -17.54 10.83 1.20
CA LEU A 10 -16.87 9.56 1.01
C LEU A 10 -15.36 9.74 0.81
N ILE A 11 -14.58 8.83 1.38
CA ILE A 11 -13.12 8.75 1.24
C ILE A 11 -12.79 7.54 0.36
N HIS A 12 -12.04 7.81 -0.71
CA HIS A 12 -11.47 6.81 -1.61
C HIS A 12 -9.96 7.00 -1.63
N ILE A 13 -9.20 5.96 -1.26
CA ILE A 13 -7.79 5.89 -1.60
C ILE A 13 -7.70 5.30 -3.01
N SER A 14 -7.57 6.14 -4.03
CA SER A 14 -7.76 5.73 -5.44
C SER A 14 -6.53 5.09 -6.09
N GLU A 15 -5.33 5.38 -5.58
CA GLU A 15 -4.06 5.01 -6.22
C GLU A 15 -3.03 4.60 -5.16
N MET A 16 -3.31 3.52 -4.44
CA MET A 16 -2.42 3.04 -3.38
C MET A 16 -1.22 2.31 -3.97
N ASP A 17 -0.03 2.80 -3.64
CA ASP A 17 1.23 2.09 -3.69
C ASP A 17 2.13 2.57 -2.51
N VAL A 18 3.11 1.76 -2.11
CA VAL A 18 4.03 2.11 -1.02
C VAL A 18 5.47 1.82 -1.43
N ARG A 19 6.20 2.87 -1.79
CA ARG A 19 7.62 2.76 -2.17
C ARG A 19 8.47 2.13 -1.08
N VAL A 20 9.41 1.30 -1.52
CA VAL A 20 10.37 0.56 -0.72
C VAL A 20 11.80 1.07 -0.93
N ASN A 21 12.10 1.56 -2.14
CA ASN A 21 13.43 2.03 -2.54
C ASN A 21 13.47 3.54 -2.89
N PRO A 22 13.02 4.46 -2.02
CA PRO A 22 13.01 5.89 -2.33
C PRO A 22 14.40 6.52 -2.47
N GLN A 23 15.44 5.88 -1.90
CA GLN A 23 16.83 6.33 -2.01
C GLN A 23 17.57 5.71 -3.20
N GLY A 24 16.98 4.74 -3.90
CA GLY A 24 17.66 4.01 -4.98
C GLY A 24 18.87 3.20 -4.49
N ASP A 25 18.94 2.88 -3.20
CA ASP A 25 20.06 2.20 -2.54
C ASP A 25 19.97 0.66 -2.61
N LEU A 26 18.85 0.13 -3.11
CA LEU A 26 18.60 -1.32 -3.21
C LEU A 26 18.65 -1.80 -4.66
N SER A 27 19.34 -2.93 -4.88
CA SER A 27 19.24 -3.73 -6.12
C SER A 27 18.25 -4.89 -6.01
N GLU A 28 17.87 -5.27 -4.80
CA GLU A 28 16.91 -6.33 -4.50
C GLU A 28 16.08 -6.00 -3.25
N LEU A 29 14.88 -6.59 -3.14
CA LEU A 29 14.01 -6.42 -1.99
C LEU A 29 14.62 -7.15 -0.78
N THR A 30 14.99 -6.40 0.25
CA THR A 30 15.45 -6.97 1.52
C THR A 30 14.29 -7.28 2.45
N THR A 31 14.46 -8.27 3.34
CA THR A 31 13.46 -8.60 4.37
C THR A 31 13.09 -7.38 5.21
N ALA A 32 14.08 -6.60 5.67
CA ALA A 32 13.82 -5.42 6.50
C ALA A 32 12.96 -4.36 5.77
N ARG A 33 13.23 -4.13 4.49
CA ARG A 33 12.47 -3.17 3.67
C ARG A 33 11.07 -3.70 3.34
N SER A 34 10.93 -5.01 3.13
CA SER A 34 9.64 -5.68 2.97
C SER A 34 8.76 -5.59 4.23
N GLU A 35 9.34 -5.77 5.42
CA GLU A 35 8.60 -5.65 6.67
C GLU A 35 8.19 -4.19 6.96
N LEU A 36 9.06 -3.22 6.65
CA LEU A 36 8.68 -1.81 6.72
C LEU A 36 7.52 -1.48 5.78
N GLN A 37 7.49 -2.06 4.59
CA GLN A 37 6.37 -1.93 3.67
C GLN A 37 5.09 -2.54 4.27
N LYS A 38 5.17 -3.76 4.84
CA LYS A 38 4.05 -4.41 5.54
C LYS A 38 3.45 -3.50 6.60
N GLN A 39 4.29 -2.98 7.50
CA GLN A 39 3.83 -2.10 8.57
C GLN A 39 3.16 -0.85 8.00
N ARG A 40 3.77 -0.21 6.99
CA ARG A 40 3.22 1.00 6.39
C ARG A 40 1.87 0.77 5.70
N VAL A 41 1.72 -0.35 5.01
CA VAL A 41 0.44 -0.75 4.41
C VAL A 41 -0.61 -0.98 5.49
N LYS A 42 -0.27 -1.72 6.55
CA LYS A 42 -1.14 -1.95 7.70
C LYS A 42 -1.61 -0.63 8.31
N ASP A 43 -0.70 0.30 8.60
CA ASP A 43 -1.01 1.60 9.19
C ASP A 43 -2.00 2.41 8.34
N ILE A 44 -1.79 2.47 7.03
CA ILE A 44 -2.65 3.22 6.10
C ILE A 44 -4.06 2.62 6.06
N VAL A 45 -4.15 1.30 5.97
CA VAL A 45 -5.43 0.58 5.86
C VAL A 45 -6.17 0.63 7.20
N THR A 46 -5.49 0.47 8.34
CA THR A 46 -6.09 0.65 9.67
C THR A 46 -6.67 2.05 9.81
N ALA A 47 -5.92 3.10 9.43
CA ALA A 47 -6.44 4.47 9.47
C ALA A 47 -7.68 4.68 8.59
N PHE A 48 -7.79 3.96 7.46
CA PHE A 48 -9.01 3.96 6.64
C PHE A 48 -10.16 3.20 7.30
N MET A 49 -9.87 2.04 7.93
CA MET A 49 -10.87 1.23 8.62
C MET A 49 -11.41 1.89 9.89
N ASP A 50 -10.61 2.72 10.56
CA ASP A 50 -10.99 3.52 11.73
C ASP A 50 -11.98 4.67 11.40
N LEU A 51 -12.15 5.00 10.11
CA LEU A 51 -13.17 5.96 9.69
C LEU A 51 -14.58 5.40 9.95
N PRO A 52 -15.60 6.25 10.17
CA PRO A 52 -16.99 5.79 10.21
C PRO A 52 -17.36 5.07 8.92
N GLU A 53 -18.16 4.01 9.02
CA GLU A 53 -18.54 3.17 7.88
C GLU A 53 -19.16 3.97 6.73
N ALA A 54 -19.97 4.98 7.06
CA ALA A 54 -20.60 5.88 6.09
C ALA A 54 -19.60 6.70 5.25
N ASN A 55 -18.33 6.80 5.68
CA ASN A 55 -17.27 7.53 4.97
C ASN A 55 -16.32 6.60 4.20
N ARG A 56 -16.34 5.28 4.45
CA ARG A 56 -15.43 4.32 3.82
C ARG A 56 -15.98 3.88 2.46
N PHE A 57 -15.46 4.48 1.38
CA PHE A 57 -15.87 4.07 0.04
C PHE A 57 -15.02 2.92 -0.51
N ALA A 58 -13.73 3.16 -0.73
CA ALA A 58 -12.85 2.14 -1.30
C ALA A 58 -11.37 2.42 -1.06
N ILE A 59 -10.57 1.36 -1.23
CA ILE A 59 -9.13 1.41 -1.46
C ILE A 59 -8.88 0.72 -2.79
N THR A 60 -8.15 1.38 -3.69
CA THR A 60 -7.75 0.87 -4.99
C THR A 60 -6.23 0.91 -5.08
N TRP A 61 -5.63 -0.22 -5.44
CA TRP A 61 -4.19 -0.34 -5.66
C TRP A 61 -3.82 0.09 -7.07
N TRP A 62 -2.71 0.82 -7.21
CA TRP A 62 -2.25 1.32 -8.49
C TRP A 62 -1.34 0.30 -9.22
N GLY A 63 -1.93 -0.86 -9.48
CA GLY A 63 -1.27 -2.01 -10.09
C GLY A 63 -1.50 -3.29 -9.31
N LEU A 64 -1.01 -4.39 -9.86
CA LEU A 64 -1.14 -5.72 -9.27
C LEU A 64 0.21 -6.28 -8.81
N ARG A 65 1.17 -6.42 -9.73
CA ARG A 65 2.51 -6.94 -9.44
C ARG A 65 3.59 -5.89 -9.55
N ASP A 66 4.61 -6.01 -8.71
CA ASP A 66 5.76 -5.10 -8.68
C ASP A 66 6.37 -4.74 -10.05
N PRO A 67 6.71 -5.68 -10.96
CA PRO A 67 7.35 -5.34 -12.24
C PRO A 67 6.45 -4.55 -13.22
N GLU A 68 5.15 -4.44 -12.95
CA GLU A 68 4.19 -3.70 -13.78
C GLU A 68 3.92 -2.29 -13.20
N SER A 69 4.53 -1.96 -12.07
CA SER A 69 4.33 -0.66 -11.42
C SER A 69 5.00 0.46 -12.21
N TRP A 70 4.24 1.54 -12.41
CA TRP A 70 4.73 2.80 -12.98
C TRP A 70 5.93 3.39 -12.21
N LEU A 71 6.08 3.04 -10.92
CA LEU A 71 7.14 3.55 -10.05
C LEU A 71 8.55 3.26 -10.59
N ILE A 72 8.74 2.14 -11.28
CA ILE A 72 10.06 1.73 -11.80
C ILE A 72 10.52 2.72 -12.88
N GLU A 73 9.66 3.02 -13.86
CA GLU A 73 9.97 3.94 -14.94
C GLU A 73 10.06 5.39 -14.44
N PHE A 74 9.15 5.78 -13.54
CA PHE A 74 9.10 7.15 -13.04
C PHE A 74 10.32 7.53 -12.19
N TRP A 75 10.80 6.62 -11.34
CA TRP A 75 11.94 6.89 -10.45
C TRP A 75 13.29 6.42 -11.00
N GLY A 76 13.29 5.55 -12.02
CA GLY A 76 14.51 5.06 -12.65
C GLY A 76 15.32 4.08 -11.80
N ASN A 77 14.70 3.47 -10.78
CA ASN A 77 15.34 2.48 -9.92
C ASN A 77 14.37 1.31 -9.61
N PRO A 78 14.90 0.11 -9.27
CA PRO A 78 14.05 -1.02 -8.90
C PRO A 78 13.11 -0.67 -7.75
N GLU A 79 11.85 -1.07 -7.86
CA GLU A 79 10.83 -0.79 -6.87
C GLU A 79 9.89 -1.98 -6.68
N TRP A 80 9.34 -2.09 -5.47
CA TRP A 80 8.48 -3.20 -5.07
C TRP A 80 7.23 -2.65 -4.35
N GLY A 81 6.56 -1.68 -4.96
CA GLY A 81 5.54 -0.87 -4.30
C GLY A 81 4.17 -1.53 -4.08
N LEU A 82 3.95 -2.75 -4.58
CA LEU A 82 2.63 -3.39 -4.68
C LEU A 82 2.53 -4.65 -3.80
N LEU A 83 1.37 -5.30 -3.83
CA LEU A 83 1.04 -6.43 -2.96
C LEU A 83 1.63 -7.77 -3.43
N PHE A 84 1.91 -7.92 -4.72
CA PHE A 84 2.37 -9.17 -5.32
C PHE A 84 3.73 -9.01 -5.98
N ASP A 85 4.55 -10.05 -5.86
CA ASP A 85 5.83 -10.12 -6.54
C ASP A 85 5.68 -10.41 -8.05
N ALA A 86 6.80 -10.50 -8.75
CA ALA A 86 6.83 -10.79 -10.18
C ALA A 86 6.15 -12.12 -10.57
N ALA A 87 6.05 -13.08 -9.64
CA ALA A 87 5.45 -14.40 -9.85
C ALA A 87 4.01 -14.50 -9.31
N TYR A 88 3.33 -13.37 -9.06
CA TYR A 88 1.99 -13.31 -8.46
C TYR A 88 1.92 -13.89 -7.04
N ARG A 89 3.04 -14.02 -6.33
CA ARG A 89 3.04 -14.49 -4.94
C ARG A 89 2.78 -13.31 -4.02
N PRO A 90 1.91 -13.47 -2.99
CA PRO A 90 1.65 -12.42 -2.04
C PRO A 90 2.92 -12.08 -1.26
N LYS A 91 3.18 -10.78 -1.07
CA LYS A 91 4.28 -10.27 -0.25
C LYS A 91 3.81 -10.02 1.19
N PRO A 92 4.72 -9.76 2.15
CA PRO A 92 4.33 -9.28 3.49
C PRO A 92 3.39 -8.06 3.47
N ALA A 93 3.49 -7.19 2.47
CA ALA A 93 2.54 -6.09 2.26
C ALA A 93 1.08 -6.57 2.11
N TYR A 94 0.84 -7.70 1.43
CA TYR A 94 -0.48 -8.32 1.31
C TYR A 94 -0.99 -8.81 2.66
N GLU A 95 -0.12 -9.39 3.47
CA GLU A 95 -0.46 -9.81 4.84
C GLU A 95 -0.84 -8.61 5.70
N GLY A 96 -0.05 -7.51 5.68
CA GLY A 96 -0.39 -6.28 6.41
C GLY A 96 -1.72 -5.66 5.97
N PHE A 97 -2.05 -5.74 4.68
CA PHE A 97 -3.36 -5.34 4.16
C PHE A 97 -4.50 -6.19 4.75
N LEU A 98 -4.35 -7.53 4.79
CA LEU A 98 -5.34 -8.43 5.36
C LEU A 98 -5.50 -8.28 6.87
N GLU A 99 -4.39 -8.13 7.61
CA GLU A 99 -4.37 -7.89 9.04
C GLU A 99 -5.20 -6.64 9.39
N ALA A 100 -4.97 -5.53 8.69
CA ALA A 100 -5.71 -4.29 8.90
C ALA A 100 -7.22 -4.43 8.55
N LEU A 101 -7.58 -5.18 7.51
CA LEU A 101 -8.99 -5.41 7.17
C LEU A 101 -9.72 -6.32 8.18
N THR A 102 -9.00 -7.22 8.84
CA THR A 102 -9.57 -8.21 9.77
C THR A 102 -9.46 -7.82 11.24
N GLY A 103 -8.73 -6.75 11.56
CA GLY A 103 -8.53 -6.26 12.93
C GLY A 103 -7.55 -7.09 13.76
N ASN A 104 -6.63 -7.81 13.11
CA ASN A 104 -5.60 -8.65 13.73
C ASN A 104 -4.21 -7.98 13.74
#